data_AF-A0A7W8R323-F1
#
_entry.id   AF-A0A7W8R323-F1
#
_cell.length_a   1.000
_cell.length_b   1.000
_cell.length_c   1.000
_cell.angle_alpha   90.00
_cell.angle_beta   90.00
_cell.angle_gamma   90.00
#
_symmetry.space_group_name_H-M   'P 1'
#
loop_
_entity.id
_entity.type
_entity.pdbx_description
1 polymer ?
#
loop_
_entity_poly.entity_id
_entity_poly.type
_entity_poly.pdbx_seq_one_letter_code
_entity_poly.pdbx_strand_id
1 'polypeptide(L)' 'MLMMFLNLGPGEIIIIPLLCLLIFFIFERIGNYGKDTALGYWGSILLAVTVSPVAAFLIILFIKGRRDSV' A
#
# COMPACT_ATOMS: atom_id res chain seq x y z
N MET A 1 18.24 -16.78 15.13
CA MET A 1 18.25 -17.56 13.87
C MET A 1 17.59 -16.79 12.73
N LEU A 2 16.35 -16.31 12.88
CA LEU A 2 15.62 -15.55 11.85
C LEU A 2 16.32 -14.22 11.43
N MET A 3 16.90 -13.49 12.39
CA MET A 3 17.69 -12.26 12.12
C MET A 3 18.95 -12.50 11.28
N MET A 4 19.56 -13.69 11.39
CA MET A 4 20.78 -14.05 10.65
C MET A 4 20.47 -14.48 9.21
N PHE A 5 19.25 -14.95 8.94
CA PHE A 5 18.76 -15.29 7.59
C PHE A 5 18.42 -14.05 6.75
N LEU A 6 17.96 -12.96 7.39
CA LEU A 6 17.51 -11.75 6.69
C LEU A 6 18.60 -10.68 6.56
N ASN A 7 19.78 -10.87 7.17
CA ASN A 7 20.88 -9.89 7.19
C ASN A 7 20.41 -8.46 7.53
N LEU A 8 19.49 -8.38 8.51
CA LEU A 8 18.88 -7.12 8.92
C LEU A 8 19.69 -6.52 10.05
N GLY A 9 20.11 -5.27 9.89
CA GLY A 9 20.68 -4.48 10.95
C GLY A 9 19.63 -4.08 12.00
N PRO A 10 20.08 -3.52 13.15
CA PRO A 10 19.19 -3.11 14.23
C PRO A 10 18.19 -2.02 13.81
N GLY A 11 18.51 -1.24 12.77
CA GLY A 11 17.59 -0.25 12.20
C GLY A 11 16.42 -0.88 11.47
N GLU A 12 16.66 -1.89 10.62
CA GLU A 12 15.58 -2.54 9.87
C GLU A 12 14.62 -3.32 10.78
N ILE A 13 15.11 -3.84 11.91
CA ILE A 13 14.29 -4.53 12.92
C ILE A 13 13.17 -3.62 13.47
N ILE A 14 13.39 -2.31 13.52
CA ILE A 14 12.40 -1.34 14.00
C ILE A 14 11.54 -0.83 12.83
N ILE A 15 12.15 -0.61 11.68
CA ILE A 15 11.47 -0.04 10.50
C ILE A 15 10.44 -1.01 9.94
N ILE A 16 10.77 -2.30 9.83
CA ILE A 16 9.86 -3.32 9.26
C ILE A 16 8.54 -3.42 10.03
N PRO A 17 8.51 -3.61 11.36
CA PRO A 17 7.25 -3.68 12.09
C PRO A 17 6.49 -2.35 12.06
N LEU A 18 7.19 -1.21 12.05
CA LEU A 18 6.55 0.11 11.91
C LEU A 18 5.84 0.23 10.54
N LEU A 19 6.48 -0.20 9.46
CA LEU A 19 5.92 -0.23 8.11
C LEU A 19 4.71 -1.17 8.03
N CYS A 20 4.81 -2.36 8.63
CA CYS A 20 3.68 -3.29 8.71
C CYS A 20 2.49 -2.69 9.45
N LEU A 21 2.73 -1.97 10.56
CA LEU A 21 1.68 -1.32 11.35
C LEU A 21 1.03 -0.18 10.56
N LEU A 22 1.82 0.62 9.83
CA LEU A 22 1.30 1.66 8.95
C LEU A 22 0.41 1.08 7.85
N ILE A 23 0.88 0.03 7.17
CA ILE A 23 0.12 -0.66 6.12
C ILE A 23 -1.19 -1.21 6.69
N PHE A 24 -1.14 -1.84 7.86
CA PHE A 24 -2.33 -2.35 8.54
C PHE A 24 -3.36 -1.24 8.82
N PHE A 25 -2.91 -0.09 9.33
CA PHE A 25 -3.79 1.05 9.64
C PHE A 25 -4.45 1.62 8.38
N ILE A 26 -3.72 1.66 7.27
CA ILE A 26 -4.26 2.10 5.98
C ILE A 26 -5.37 1.14 5.51
N PHE A 27 -5.15 -0.16 5.56
CA PHE A 27 -6.15 -1.15 5.17
C PHE A 27 -7.38 -1.12 6.07
N GLU A 28 -7.20 -0.96 7.39
CA GLU A 28 -8.31 -0.83 8.34
C GLU A 28 -9.17 0.40 8.02
N ARG A 29 -8.53 1.53 7.69
CA ARG A 29 -9.24 2.73 7.25
C ARG A 29 -9.97 2.51 5.94
N ILE A 30 -9.33 1.92 4.92
CA ILE A 30 -9.97 1.62 3.64
C ILE A 30 -11.19 0.73 3.82
N GLY A 31 -11.07 -0.33 4.63
CA GLY A 31 -12.20 -1.20 4.95
C GLY A 31 -13.31 -0.44 5.67
N ASN A 32 -12.97 0.40 6.65
CA ASN A 32 -13.95 1.22 7.38
C ASN A 32 -14.64 2.27 6.51
N TYR A 33 -13.97 2.82 5.50
CA TYR A 33 -14.59 3.69 4.49
C TYR A 33 -15.47 2.90 3.52
N GLY A 34 -15.03 1.69 3.20
CA GLY A 34 -15.68 0.80 2.25
C GLY A 34 -16.87 0.02 2.79
N LYS A 35 -17.01 -0.09 4.12
CA LYS A 35 -18.05 -0.89 4.78
C LYS A 35 -19.48 -0.50 4.38
N ASP A 36 -19.69 0.77 4.09
CA ASP A 36 -21.00 1.34 3.72
C ASP A 36 -21.23 1.30 2.19
N THR A 37 -20.28 0.76 1.42
CA THR A 37 -20.40 0.57 -0.03
C THR A 37 -20.96 -0.81 -0.36
N ALA A 38 -21.43 -0.99 -1.61
CA ALA A 38 -21.93 -2.28 -2.10
C ALA A 38 -20.91 -3.44 -2.01
N LEU A 39 -19.61 -3.12 -1.94
CA LEU A 39 -18.51 -4.09 -1.81
C LEU A 39 -18.26 -4.51 -0.35
N GLY A 40 -18.79 -3.74 0.62
CA GLY A 40 -18.52 -3.93 2.03
C GLY A 40 -17.05 -3.76 2.41
N TYR A 41 -16.72 -4.12 3.64
CA TYR A 41 -15.38 -3.96 4.22
C TYR A 41 -14.32 -4.72 3.43
N TRP A 42 -14.50 -6.04 3.27
CA TRP A 42 -13.54 -6.92 2.61
C TRP A 42 -13.44 -6.68 1.10
N GLY A 43 -14.57 -6.41 0.43
CA GLY A 43 -14.55 -6.10 -1.00
C GLY A 43 -13.83 -4.79 -1.30
N SER A 44 -13.91 -3.80 -0.41
CA SER A 44 -13.18 -2.54 -0.56
C SER A 44 -11.68 -2.70 -0.35
N ILE A 45 -11.26 -3.55 0.60
CA ILE A 45 -9.85 -3.91 0.77
C ILE A 45 -9.33 -4.65 -0.47
N LEU A 46 -10.07 -5.63 -0.97
CA LEU A 46 -9.70 -6.40 -2.16
C LEU A 46 -9.57 -5.49 -3.40
N LEU A 47 -10.50 -4.55 -3.57
CA LEU A 47 -10.47 -3.57 -4.64
C LEU A 47 -9.24 -2.66 -4.51
N ALA A 48 -8.91 -2.19 -3.31
CA ALA A 48 -7.72 -1.37 -3.09
C ALA A 48 -6.42 -2.11 -3.45
N VAL A 49 -6.30 -3.40 -3.12
CA VAL A 49 -5.12 -4.21 -3.47
C VAL A 49 -4.99 -4.40 -4.97
N THR A 50 -6.09 -4.62 -5.68
CA THR A 50 -6.08 -4.93 -7.12
C THR A 50 -6.00 -3.67 -7.99
N VAL A 51 -6.64 -2.57 -7.59
CA VAL A 51 -6.72 -1.34 -8.38
C VAL A 51 -5.57 -0.38 -8.10
N SER A 52 -5.00 -0.38 -6.88
CA SER A 52 -3.91 0.55 -6.55
C SER A 52 -2.68 0.49 -7.47
N PRO A 53 -2.21 -0.69 -7.97
CA PRO A 53 -1.08 -0.73 -8.89
C PRO A 53 -1.42 -0.11 -10.25
N VAL A 54 -2.64 -0.37 -10.74
CA VAL A 54 -3.14 0.19 -12.01
C VAL A 54 -3.27 1.71 -11.90
N ALA A 55 -3.85 2.20 -10.79
CA ALA A 55 -3.97 3.63 -10.52
C ALA A 55 -2.59 4.30 -10.43
N ALA A 56 -1.63 3.70 -9.72
CA ALA A 56 -0.26 4.22 -9.62
C ALA A 56 0.41 4.31 -11.00
N PHE A 57 0.26 3.28 -11.84
CA PHE A 57 0.81 3.27 -13.20
C PHE A 57 0.23 4.40 -14.07
N LEU A 58 -1.09 4.61 -14.02
CA LEU A 58 -1.75 5.69 -14.75
C LEU A 58 -1.28 7.08 -14.28
N ILE A 59 -1.13 7.28 -12.97
CA ILE A 59 -0.62 8.53 -12.41
C ILE A 59 0.81 8.81 -12.90
N ILE A 60 1.68 7.80 -12.87
CA ILE A 60 3.07 7.93 -13.34
C ILE A 60 3.11 8.28 -14.83
N LEU A 61 2.32 7.60 -15.66
CA LEU A 61 2.23 7.90 -17.09
C LEU A 61 1.76 9.33 -17.35
N PHE A 62 0.75 9.80 -16.61
CA PHE A 62 0.23 11.15 -16.76
C PHE A 62 1.26 12.21 -16.36
N ILE A 63 1.98 11.98 -15.25
CA ILE A 63 3.06 12.87 -14.80
C ILE A 63 4.21 12.87 -15.81
N LYS A 64 4.57 11.71 -16.38
CA LYS A 64 5.63 11.60 -17.38
C LYS A 64 5.26 12.32 -18.68
N GLY A 65 4.05 12.10 -19.21
CA GLY A 65 3.59 12.78 -20.42
C GLY A 65 3.54 14.30 -20.29
N ARG A 66 3.25 14.81 -19.08
CA ARG A 66 3.30 16.24 -18.76
C ARG A 66 4.73 16.80 -18.72
N ARG A 67 5.73 16.00 -18.34
CA ARG A 67 7.14 16.42 -18.30
C ARG A 67 7.74 16.51 -19.70
N ASP A 68 7.39 15.59 -20.59
CA ASP A 68 7.93 15.55 -21.96
C ASP A 68 7.28 16.59 -22.90
N SER A 69 6.23 17.27 -22.45
CA SER A 69 5.50 18.32 -23.20
C SER A 69 5.88 19.75 -22.80
N VAL A 70 6.90 19.92 -21.93
CA VAL A 70 7.46 21.22 -21.48
C VAL A 70 8.90 21.31 -21.99
#